data_AF-A0A849ZXN9-F1
#
_entry.id   AF-A0A849ZXN9-F1
#
_cell.length_a   1.000
_cell.length_b   1.000
_cell.length_c   1.000
_cell.angle_alpha   90.00
_cell.angle_beta   90.00
_cell.angle_gamma   90.00
#
_symmetry.space_group_name_H-M   'P 1'
#
loop_
_entity.id
_entity.type
_entity.pdbx_description
1 polymer ?
#
loop_
_entity_poly.entity_id
_entity_poly.type
_entity_poly.pdbx_seq_one_letter_code
_entity_poly.pdbx_strand_id
1 'polypeptide(L)' 'MNVGFDDMINLVEGFGFRLCRVRGSHHIFIHPEVPELINLQRVGGQAKPYQIRQFLKLVERYNLILEDN' A
#
# COMPACT_ATOMS: atom_id res chain seq x y z
N MET A 1 -0.30 -3.70 -15.66
CA MET A 1 0.34 -2.51 -15.08
C MET A 1 1.46 -3.00 -14.17
N ASN A 2 2.69 -2.63 -14.48
CA ASN A 2 3.86 -2.94 -13.66
C ASN A 2 4.17 -1.68 -12.85
N VAL A 3 3.92 -1.71 -11.54
CA VAL A 3 4.26 -0.61 -10.63
C VAL A 3 5.51 -1.03 -9.87
N GLY A 4 6.52 -0.15 -9.84
CA GLY A 4 7.72 -0.37 -9.04
C GLY A 4 7.31 -0.58 -7.59
N PHE A 5 7.98 -1.48 -6.88
CA PHE A 5 7.63 -1.73 -5.49
C PHE A 5 7.76 -0.45 -4.66
N ASP A 6 8.81 0.34 -4.88
CA ASP A 6 9.05 1.59 -4.18
C ASP A 6 7.99 2.66 -4.53
N ASP A 7 7.53 2.71 -5.78
CA ASP A 7 6.40 3.57 -6.18
C ASP A 7 5.12 3.19 -5.43
N MET A 8 4.87 1.89 -5.24
CA MET A 8 3.73 1.41 -4.47
C MET A 8 3.83 1.77 -2.99
N ILE A 9 5.03 1.75 -2.41
CA ILE A 9 5.26 2.17 -1.01
C ILE A 9 4.93 3.65 -0.87
N ASN A 10 5.51 4.50 -1.71
CA ASN A 10 5.25 5.94 -1.70
C ASN A 10 3.77 6.26 -1.88
N LEU A 11 3.08 5.53 -2.77
CA LEU A 11 1.65 5.71 -2.98
C LEU A 11 0.84 5.32 -1.74
N VAL A 12 1.11 4.17 -1.13
CA VAL A 12 0.40 3.74 0.08
C VAL A 12 0.62 4.74 1.22
N GLU A 13 1.85 5.19 1.42
CA GLU A 13 2.19 6.19 2.44
C GLU A 13 1.55 7.55 2.18
N GLY A 14 1.47 7.98 0.91
CA GLY A 14 0.77 9.20 0.52
C GLY A 14 -0.74 9.18 0.79
N PHE A 15 -1.36 8.01 0.96
CA PHE A 15 -2.75 7.88 1.40
C PHE A 15 -2.86 7.66 2.93
N GLY A 16 -1.87 8.12 3.70
CA GLY A 16 -1.87 8.12 5.16
C GLY A 16 -1.57 6.76 5.82
N PHE A 17 -1.32 5.72 5.05
CA PHE A 17 -0.91 4.43 5.61
C PHE A 17 0.53 4.49 6.11
N ARG A 18 0.83 3.81 7.20
CA ARG A 18 2.15 3.80 7.85
C ARG A 18 2.71 2.40 7.88
N LEU A 19 4.01 2.27 7.59
CA LEU A 19 4.71 1.00 7.69
C LEU A 19 4.73 0.52 9.15
N CYS A 20 4.07 -0.60 9.40
CA CYS A 20 3.97 -1.20 10.73
C CYS A 20 5.03 -2.27 10.97
N ARG A 21 5.32 -3.09 9.94
CA ARG A 21 6.23 -4.24 10.06
C ARG A 21 6.83 -4.63 8.73
N VAL A 22 8.11 -5.02 8.76
CA VAL A 22 8.79 -5.67 7.64
C VAL A 22 9.23 -7.09 8.03
N ARG A 23 9.01 -8.07 7.15
CA ARG A 23 9.52 -9.44 7.30
C ARG A 23 9.97 -9.98 5.95
N GLY A 24 11.28 -10.02 5.72
CA GLY A 24 11.84 -10.37 4.42
C GLY A 24 11.35 -9.38 3.35
N SER A 25 10.75 -9.88 2.27
CA SER A 25 10.19 -9.02 1.22
C SER A 25 8.77 -8.50 1.49
N HIS A 26 8.16 -8.86 2.63
CA HIS A 26 6.81 -8.43 3.00
C HIS A 26 6.84 -7.16 3.84
N HIS A 27 6.00 -6.19 3.46
CA HIS A 27 5.81 -4.92 4.13
C HIS A 27 4.33 -4.78 4.50
N ILE A 28 4.06 -4.63 5.80
CA ILE A 28 2.70 -4.49 6.33
C ILE A 28 2.47 -3.03 6.70
N PHE A 29 1.39 -2.47 6.18
CA PHE A 29 0.96 -1.10 6.45
C PHE A 29 -0.39 -1.08 7.19
N ILE A 30 -0.54 -0.06 8.04
CA ILE A 30 -1.73 0.24 8.84
C ILE A 30 -2.19 1.67 8.56
N HIS A 31 -3.48 1.96 8.71
CA HIS A 31 -4.00 3.32 8.69
C HIS A 31 -4.89 3.51 9.92
N PRO A 32 -4.85 4.65 10.63
CA PRO A 32 -5.62 4.86 11.86
C PRO A 32 -7.14 4.70 11.66
N GLU A 33 -7.64 5.05 10.48
CA GLU A 33 -9.08 5.02 10.15
C GLU A 33 -9.49 3.82 9.28
N VAL A 34 -8.55 2.93 8.89
CA VAL A 34 -8.85 1.73 8.08
C VAL A 34 -8.49 0.47 8.88
N PRO A 35 -9.46 -0.40 9.20
CA PRO A 35 -9.20 -1.60 9.98
C PRO A 35 -8.43 -2.67 9.20
N GLU A 36 -8.50 -2.67 7.86
CA GLU A 36 -7.76 -3.62 7.02
C GLU A 36 -6.28 -3.27 6.87
N LEU A 37 -5.43 -4.30 7.00
CA LEU A 37 -4.00 -4.19 6.75
C LEU A 37 -3.70 -4.31 5.25
N ILE A 38 -2.71 -3.55 4.79
CA ILE A 38 -2.10 -3.77 3.48
C ILE A 38 -0.84 -4.61 3.67
N ASN A 39 -0.72 -5.72 2.93
CA ASN A 39 0.50 -6.53 2.90
C ASN A 39 1.08 -6.53 1.48
N LEU A 40 2.13 -5.74 1.28
CA LEU A 40 2.88 -5.65 0.03
C LEU A 40 4.05 -6.64 0.03
N GLN A 41 4.30 -7.28 -1.11
CA GLN A 41 5.41 -8.23 -1.26
C GLN A 41 6.24 -7.83 -2.48
N ARG A 42 7.52 -7.55 -2.27
CA ARG A 42 8.44 -7.27 -3.38
C ARG A 42 8.74 -8.57 -4.13
N VAL A 43 8.45 -8.60 -5.44
CA VAL A 43 8.84 -9.69 -6.34
C VAL A 43 9.41 -9.09 -7.62
N GLY A 44 10.68 -9.37 -7.92
CA GLY A 44 11.35 -8.82 -9.11
C GLY A 44 11.39 -7.29 -9.14
N GLY A 45 11.40 -6.63 -7.98
CA GLY A 45 11.36 -5.17 -7.87
C GLY A 45 9.99 -4.54 -8.06
N GLN A 46 8.92 -5.33 -8.24
CA GLN A 46 7.58 -4.85 -8.53
C GLN A 46 6.58 -5.21 -7.42
N ALA A 47 5.53 -4.41 -7.31
CA ALA A 47 4.33 -4.78 -6.58
C ALA A 47 3.47 -5.72 -7.44
N LYS A 48 2.83 -6.71 -6.82
CA LYS A 48 1.97 -7.64 -7.57
C LYS A 48 0.67 -6.94 -8.00
N PRO A 49 0.14 -7.19 -9.21
CA PRO A 49 -1.07 -6.52 -9.70
C PRO A 49 -2.30 -6.64 -8.78
N TYR A 50 -2.44 -7.74 -8.04
CA TYR A 50 -3.55 -7.89 -7.10
C TYR A 50 -3.40 -7.00 -5.86
N GLN A 51 -2.18 -6.69 -5.42
CA GLN A 51 -1.92 -5.83 -4.26
C GLN A 51 -2.33 -4.39 -4.58
N ILE A 52 -2.05 -3.95 -5.81
CA ILE A 52 -2.52 -2.68 -6.34
C ILE A 52 -4.06 -2.64 -6.31
N ARG A 53 -4.73 -3.69 -6.82
CA ARG A 53 -6.21 -3.76 -6.80
C ARG A 53 -6.79 -3.80 -5.38
N GLN A 54 -6.12 -4.45 -4.43
CA GLN A 54 -6.56 -4.48 -3.03
C GLN A 54 -6.45 -3.10 -2.40
N PHE A 55 -5.33 -2.41 -2.60
CA PHE A 55 -5.15 -1.04 -2.15
C PHE A 55 -6.20 -0.08 -2.73
N LEU A 56 -6.41 -0.10 -4.05
CA LEU A 56 -7.39 0.79 -4.70
C LEU A 56 -8.82 0.56 -4.18
N LYS A 57 -9.18 -0.68 -3.83
CA LYS A 57 -10.47 -0.98 -3.19
C LYS A 57 -10.60 -0.37 -1.80
N LEU A 58 -9.50 -0.27 -1.04
CA LEU A 58 -9.52 0.39 0.27
C LEU A 58 -9.65 1.91 0.09
N VAL A 59 -8.89 2.49 -0.84
CA VAL A 59 -9.01 3.92 -1.18
C VAL A 59 -10.45 4.28 -1.54
N GLU A 60 -11.09 3.51 -2.42
CA GLU A 60 -12.48 3.73 -2.83
C GLU A 60 -13.47 3.50 -1.67
N ARG A 61 -13.32 2.40 -0.92
CA ARG A 61 -14.22 2.05 0.19
C ARG A 61 -14.23 3.09 1.30
N TYR A 62 -13.05 3.61 1.64
CA TYR A 62 -12.86 4.53 2.77
C TYR A 62 -12.78 5.99 2.32
N ASN A 63 -12.99 6.26 1.02
CA ASN A 63 -12.89 7.60 0.42
C ASN A 63 -11.58 8.31 0.84
N LEU A 64 -10.48 7.58 0.83
CA LEU A 64 -9.18 8.11 1.21
C LEU A 64 -8.72 9.11 0.16
N ILE A 65 -8.13 10.20 0.63
CA ILE A 65 -7.54 11.23 -0.22
C ILE A 65 -6.02 11.13 -0.14
N LEU A 66 -5.36 11.48 -1.23
CA LEU A 66 -3.91 11.63 -1.22
C LEU A 66 -3.58 12.85 -0.34
N GLU A 67 -2.72 12.68 0.65
CA GLU A 67 -2.26 13.76 1.50
C GLU A 67 -1.39 14.72 0.66
N ASP A 68 -1.76 16.00 0.66
CA ASP A 68 -0.91 17.06 0.13
C ASP A 68 0.24 17.27 1.12
N ASN A 69 1.46 16.96 0.70
CA ASN A 69 2.68 17.28 1.46
C ASN A 69 2.93 18.79 1.53
#